data_AF-A0A367ELX8-F1
#
_entry.id   AF-A0A367ELX8-F1
#
_cell.length_a   1.000
_cell.length_b   1.000
_cell.length_c   1.000
_cell.angle_alpha   90.00
_cell.angle_beta   90.00
_cell.angle_gamma   90.00
#
_symmetry.space_group_name_H-M   'P 1'
#
loop_
_entity.id
_entity.type
_entity.pdbx_description
1 polymer ?
#
loop_
_entity_poly.entity_id
_entity_poly.type
_entity_poly.pdbx_seq_one_letter_code
_entity_poly.pdbx_strand_id
1 'polypeptide(L)'
;MRVPLPDDQWAEILEPSDLRAGDLKAVHRAVPIGARSAAFLDEMDCVMLRRVITAWSLELPLPKDLPGDADTGEPGSLDKITIPQYRALVAAIAPHMALIHEDPASDPKPSSESAGTSPGSPSTSAST
;
A
#
# COMPACT_ATOMS: atom_id res chain seq x y z
N MET A 1 -9.29 -7.51 -10.27
CA MET A 1 -8.46 -8.27 -11.22
C MET A 1 -8.36 -9.74 -10.80
N ARG A 2 -8.42 -10.70 -11.74
CA ARG A 2 -8.27 -12.14 -11.44
C ARG A 2 -6.86 -12.62 -11.78
N VAL A 3 -6.22 -13.28 -10.83
CA VAL A 3 -4.85 -13.80 -10.89
C VAL A 3 -4.91 -15.32 -10.99
N PRO A 4 -4.30 -15.94 -12.02
CA PRO A 4 -4.17 -17.38 -12.08
C PRO A 4 -3.19 -17.88 -11.02
N LEU A 5 -3.57 -18.93 -10.32
CA LEU A 5 -2.72 -19.69 -9.41
C LEU A 5 -2.40 -21.06 -10.05
N PRO A 6 -1.41 -21.80 -9.52
CA PRO A 6 -1.19 -23.19 -9.91
C PRO A 6 -2.45 -24.06 -9.75
N ASP A 7 -2.47 -25.22 -10.41
CA ASP A 7 -3.55 -26.21 -10.31
C ASP A 7 -4.93 -25.69 -10.76
N ASP A 8 -4.96 -24.82 -11.77
CA ASP A 8 -6.17 -24.16 -12.31
C ASP A 8 -6.96 -23.34 -11.25
N GLN A 9 -6.29 -22.99 -10.15
CA GLN A 9 -6.85 -22.15 -9.10
C GLN A 9 -6.73 -20.67 -9.46
N TRP A 10 -7.42 -19.82 -8.71
CA TRP A 10 -7.40 -18.38 -8.95
C TRP A 10 -7.64 -17.58 -7.68
N ALA A 11 -7.19 -16.33 -7.69
CA ALA A 11 -7.53 -15.32 -6.70
C ALA A 11 -8.02 -14.04 -7.39
N GLU A 12 -9.00 -13.37 -6.81
CA GLU A 12 -9.38 -12.02 -7.18
C GLU A 12 -8.72 -11.03 -6.24
N ILE A 13 -8.00 -10.07 -6.82
CA ILE A 13 -7.35 -8.97 -6.14
C ILE A 13 -7.99 -7.64 -6.55
N LEU A 14 -8.11 -6.70 -5.61
CA LEU A 14 -8.47 -5.31 -5.89
C LEU A 14 -7.48 -4.68 -6.88
N GLU A 15 -7.94 -3.75 -7.71
CA GLU A 15 -7.03 -2.99 -8.55
C GLU A 15 -6.26 -1.96 -7.71
N PRO A 16 -5.02 -1.58 -8.11
CA PRO A 16 -4.25 -0.58 -7.37
C PRO A 16 -5.00 0.75 -7.18
N SER A 17 -5.86 1.13 -8.13
CA SER A 17 -6.71 2.32 -8.08
C SER A 17 -7.82 2.26 -7.04
N ASP A 18 -8.17 1.06 -6.56
CA ASP A 18 -9.22 0.85 -5.56
C ASP A 18 -8.68 0.83 -4.12
N LEU A 19 -7.35 0.93 -3.95
CA LEU A 19 -6.72 1.03 -2.64
C LEU A 19 -7.18 2.29 -1.90
N ARG A 20 -7.53 2.13 -0.63
CA ARG A 20 -7.94 3.25 0.22
C ARG A 20 -6.79 3.67 1.13
N ALA A 21 -6.83 4.91 1.61
CA ALA A 21 -5.85 5.43 2.56
C ALA A 21 -5.72 4.56 3.84
N GLY A 22 -6.81 3.87 4.23
CA GLY A 22 -6.79 2.93 5.36
C GLY A 22 -5.91 1.69 5.13
N ASP A 23 -5.80 1.23 3.88
CA ASP A 23 -4.99 0.07 3.51
C ASP A 23 -3.50 0.43 3.56
N LEU A 24 -3.14 1.59 3.03
CA LEU A 24 -1.78 2.14 3.09
C LEU A 24 -1.32 2.34 4.55
N LYS A 25 -2.20 2.91 5.39
CA LYS A 25 -1.94 3.06 6.83
C LYS A 25 -1.76 1.71 7.54
N ALA A 26 -2.51 0.68 7.15
CA ALA A 26 -2.38 -0.65 7.74
C ALA A 26 -1.03 -1.29 7.41
N VAL A 27 -0.59 -1.19 6.15
CA VAL A 27 0.73 -1.67 5.71
C VAL A 27 1.83 -0.91 6.46
N HIS A 28 1.78 0.43 6.49
CA HIS A 28 2.76 1.23 7.22
C HIS A 28 2.80 0.95 8.73
N ARG A 29 1.67 0.60 9.35
CA ARG A 29 1.63 0.27 10.78
C ARG A 29 2.27 -1.09 11.09
N ALA A 30 2.19 -2.03 10.15
CA ALA A 30 2.89 -3.30 10.25
C ALA A 30 4.41 -3.15 10.05
N VAL A 31 4.87 -1.98 9.58
CA VAL A 31 6.29 -1.68 9.36
C VAL A 31 6.90 -0.96 10.56
N PRO A 32 7.75 -1.61 11.37
CA PRO A 32 8.56 -0.90 12.35
C PRO A 32 9.60 -0.01 11.64
N ILE A 33 9.61 1.29 12.01
CA ILE A 33 10.53 2.28 11.46
C ILE A 33 11.98 1.83 11.71
N GLY A 34 12.72 1.52 10.65
CA GLY A 34 14.15 1.20 10.70
C GLY A 34 14.53 -0.26 10.40
N ALA A 35 13.57 -1.17 10.22
CA ALA A 35 13.84 -2.54 9.80
C ALA A 35 13.69 -2.68 8.28
N ARG A 36 14.78 -3.02 7.58
CA ARG A 36 14.79 -3.40 6.15
C ARG A 36 15.37 -4.80 5.98
N SER A 37 14.80 -5.79 6.66
CA SER A 37 15.19 -7.20 6.51
C SER A 37 14.33 -7.89 5.45
N ALA A 38 14.73 -9.09 4.99
CA ALA A 38 13.89 -9.89 4.09
C ALA A 38 12.58 -10.32 4.75
N ALA A 39 12.63 -10.71 6.04
CA ALA A 39 11.46 -11.05 6.84
C ALA A 39 10.45 -9.89 6.93
N PHE A 40 10.94 -8.65 6.88
CA PHE A 40 10.11 -7.46 6.87
C PHE A 40 9.32 -7.28 5.56
N LEU A 41 9.93 -7.57 4.41
CA LEU A 41 9.24 -7.50 3.12
C LEU A 41 8.13 -8.56 3.02
N ASP A 42 8.41 -9.77 3.52
CA ASP A 42 7.41 -10.85 3.59
C ASP A 42 6.19 -10.46 4.43
N GLU A 43 6.39 -9.72 5.52
CA GLU A 43 5.29 -9.30 6.39
C GLU A 43 4.43 -8.20 5.75
N MET A 44 5.06 -7.26 5.05
CA MET A 44 4.33 -6.27 4.24
C MET A 44 3.48 -6.93 3.15
N ASP A 45 4.06 -7.89 2.44
CA ASP A 45 3.36 -8.66 1.40
C ASP A 45 2.15 -9.39 2.00
N CYS A 46 2.32 -10.04 3.16
CA CYS A 46 1.21 -10.71 3.85
C CYS A 46 0.09 -9.73 4.22
N VAL A 47 0.41 -8.56 4.79
CA VAL A 47 -0.59 -7.54 5.14
C VAL A 47 -1.31 -7.03 3.89
N MET A 48 -0.59 -6.79 2.80
CA MET A 48 -1.16 -6.35 1.53
C MET A 48 -2.10 -7.39 0.95
N LEU A 49 -1.66 -8.65 0.86
CA LEU A 49 -2.46 -9.76 0.35
C LEU A 49 -3.80 -9.90 1.09
N ARG A 50 -3.81 -9.72 2.42
CA ARG A 50 -5.04 -9.78 3.21
C ARG A 50 -6.04 -8.67 2.90
N ARG A 51 -5.57 -7.54 2.38
CA ARG A 51 -6.40 -6.38 2.04
C ARG A 51 -6.92 -6.46 0.62
N VAL A 52 -6.07 -6.89 -0.31
CA VAL A 52 -6.42 -6.87 -1.73
C VAL A 52 -7.15 -8.13 -2.19
N ILE A 53 -6.94 -9.28 -1.55
CA ILE A 53 -7.65 -10.52 -1.94
C ILE A 53 -9.11 -10.44 -1.51
N THR A 54 -10.00 -10.36 -2.49
CA THR A 54 -11.46 -10.26 -2.28
C THR A 54 -12.17 -11.61 -2.39
N ALA A 55 -11.64 -12.50 -3.20
CA ALA A 55 -12.12 -13.87 -3.40
C ALA A 55 -10.98 -14.78 -3.86
N TRP A 56 -11.10 -16.09 -3.69
CA TRP A 56 -10.22 -17.08 -4.30
C TRP A 56 -10.91 -18.44 -4.44
N SER A 57 -10.35 -19.32 -5.25
CA SER A 57 -10.86 -20.68 -5.45
C SER A 57 -10.27 -21.73 -4.51
N LEU A 58 -9.43 -21.32 -3.57
CA LEU A 58 -8.83 -22.22 -2.61
C LEU A 58 -9.91 -22.71 -1.64
N GLU A 59 -9.83 -23.97 -1.21
CA GLU A 59 -10.65 -24.52 -0.12
C GLU A 59 -10.15 -24.03 1.25
N LEU A 60 -9.85 -22.74 1.33
CA LEU A 60 -9.35 -22.04 2.51
C LEU A 60 -10.22 -20.80 2.75
N PRO A 61 -10.42 -20.39 4.02
CA PRO A 61 -11.12 -19.14 4.32
C PRO A 61 -10.33 -17.96 3.73
N LEU A 62 -11.02 -16.89 3.35
CA LEU A 62 -10.34 -15.74 2.76
C LEU A 62 -9.29 -15.16 3.73
N PRO A 63 -8.19 -14.60 3.22
CA PRO A 63 -7.13 -14.07 4.06
C PRO A 63 -7.58 -13.07 5.14
N LYS A 64 -8.56 -12.21 4.81
CA LYS A 64 -9.18 -11.25 5.75
C LYS A 64 -9.95 -11.91 6.90
N ASP A 65 -10.46 -13.12 6.68
CA ASP A 65 -11.28 -13.90 7.62
C ASP A 65 -10.44 -14.90 8.42
N LEU A 66 -9.15 -15.06 8.08
CA LEU A 66 -8.23 -15.86 8.88
C LEU A 66 -8.10 -15.24 10.28
N PRO A 67 -8.29 -16.03 11.35
CA PRO A 67 -8.08 -15.54 12.70
C PRO A 67 -6.63 -15.08 12.82
N GLY A 68 -6.44 -13.79 13.13
CA GLY A 68 -5.15 -13.31 13.60
C GLY A 68 -4.86 -13.89 14.97
N ASP A 69 -3.58 -13.93 15.32
CA ASP A 69 -3.20 -14.26 16.68
C ASP A 69 -3.61 -13.08 17.57
N ALA A 70 -4.62 -13.29 18.41
CA ALA A 70 -5.22 -12.22 19.22
C ALA A 70 -4.27 -11.70 20.30
N ASP A 71 -3.30 -12.52 20.70
CA ASP A 71 -2.32 -12.22 21.75
C ASP A 71 -1.15 -11.39 21.24
N THR A 72 -0.75 -11.60 19.98
CA THR A 72 0.34 -10.85 19.32
C THR A 72 -0.17 -9.75 18.39
N GLY A 73 -1.45 -9.77 18.02
CA GLY A 73 -2.02 -8.87 17.01
C GLY A 73 -1.59 -9.20 15.59
N GLU A 74 -0.94 -10.35 15.40
CA GLU A 74 -0.41 -10.78 14.11
C GLU A 74 -1.55 -11.07 13.13
N PRO A 75 -1.41 -10.65 11.87
CA PRO A 75 -2.36 -11.01 10.85
C PRO A 75 -2.42 -12.54 10.66
N GLY A 76 -3.63 -13.10 10.55
CA GLY A 76 -3.83 -14.54 10.36
C GLY A 76 -3.01 -15.07 9.19
N SER A 77 -2.23 -16.13 9.46
CA SER A 77 -1.13 -16.52 8.59
C SER A 77 -1.58 -17.22 7.29
N LEU A 78 -0.90 -16.89 6.19
CA LEU A 78 -1.07 -17.53 4.89
C LEU A 78 -0.35 -18.89 4.78
N ASP A 79 0.15 -19.45 5.87
CA ASP A 79 0.93 -20.71 5.91
C ASP A 79 0.28 -21.93 5.24
N LYS A 80 -1.04 -21.88 5.02
CA LYS A 80 -1.78 -22.98 4.39
C LYS A 80 -1.70 -22.98 2.87
N ILE A 81 -1.24 -21.91 2.23
CA ILE A 81 -1.04 -21.86 0.79
C ILE A 81 0.34 -22.40 0.42
N THR A 82 0.47 -22.97 -0.77
CA THR A 82 1.76 -23.50 -1.23
C THR A 82 2.71 -22.36 -1.60
N ILE A 83 4.03 -22.59 -1.53
CA ILE A 83 5.03 -21.59 -1.95
C ILE A 83 4.80 -21.09 -3.38
N PRO A 84 4.46 -21.92 -4.39
CA PRO A 84 4.11 -21.46 -5.73
C PRO A 84 2.89 -20.54 -5.76
N GLN A 85 1.83 -20.83 -5.00
CA GLN A 85 0.65 -19.97 -4.88
C GLN A 85 1.01 -18.63 -4.24
N TYR A 86 1.78 -18.65 -3.14
CA TYR A 86 2.26 -17.43 -2.48
C TYR A 86 3.07 -16.56 -3.43
N ARG A 87 4.03 -17.12 -4.18
CA ARG A 87 4.84 -16.37 -5.14
C ARG A 87 4.01 -15.75 -6.26
N ALA A 88 2.99 -16.46 -6.77
CA ALA A 88 2.09 -15.92 -7.79
C ALA A 88 1.29 -14.72 -7.25
N LEU A 89 0.82 -14.81 -6.01
CA LEU A 89 0.11 -13.73 -5.33
C LEU A 89 1.01 -12.52 -5.08
N VAL A 90 2.22 -12.73 -4.54
CA VAL A 90 3.21 -11.66 -4.32
C VAL A 90 3.55 -10.95 -5.63
N ALA A 91 3.79 -11.71 -6.71
CA ALA A 91 4.05 -11.12 -8.02
C ALA A 91 2.88 -10.27 -8.52
N ALA A 92 1.64 -10.66 -8.23
CA ALA A 92 0.46 -9.93 -8.66
C ALA A 92 0.20 -8.63 -7.88
N ILE A 93 0.69 -8.53 -6.64
CA ILE A 93 0.59 -7.31 -5.81
C ILE A 93 1.79 -6.37 -5.93
N ALA A 94 2.80 -6.73 -6.72
CA ALA A 94 3.93 -5.85 -7.03
C ALA A 94 3.52 -4.41 -7.42
N PRO A 95 2.50 -4.16 -8.27
CA PRO A 95 2.07 -2.78 -8.57
C PRO A 95 1.46 -2.06 -7.37
N HIS A 96 0.79 -2.76 -6.45
CA HIS A 96 0.27 -2.18 -5.21
C HIS A 96 1.40 -1.79 -4.26
N MET A 97 2.41 -2.65 -4.16
CA MET A 97 3.60 -2.41 -3.36
C MET A 97 4.43 -1.23 -3.89
N ALA A 98 4.51 -1.06 -5.21
CA ALA A 98 5.18 0.09 -5.82
C ALA A 98 4.57 1.42 -5.37
N LEU A 99 3.23 1.53 -5.30
CA LEU A 99 2.54 2.74 -4.82
C LEU A 99 2.81 3.08 -3.36
N ILE A 100 3.23 2.09 -2.56
CA ILE A 100 3.55 2.26 -1.14
C ILE A 100 5.03 2.59 -0.95
N HIS A 101 5.90 1.98 -1.76
CA HIS A 101 7.34 2.23 -1.74
C HIS A 101 7.75 3.51 -2.48
N GLU A 102 6.90 4.04 -3.35
CA GLU A 102 6.99 5.43 -3.83
C GLU A 102 6.68 6.38 -2.65
N ASP A 103 7.69 6.54 -1.80
CA ASP A 103 7.81 7.64 -0.86
C ASP A 103 7.49 8.95 -1.61
N PRO A 104 6.85 9.95 -0.97
CA PRO A 104 6.68 11.31 -1.48
C PRO A 104 8.02 12.07 -1.62
N ALA A 105 9.00 11.50 -2.31
CA ALA A 105 10.25 12.15 -2.72
C ALA A 105 10.05 12.99 -4.00
N SER A 106 8.86 13.51 -4.21
CA SER A 106 8.59 14.65 -5.09
C SER A 106 7.46 15.47 -4.47
N ASP A 107 7.65 15.90 -3.24
CA ASP A 107 7.28 17.27 -2.91
C ASP A 107 8.18 18.13 -3.81
N PRO A 108 7.68 18.77 -4.90
CA PRO A 108 8.41 19.90 -5.43
C PRO A 108 8.39 20.88 -4.27
N LYS A 109 9.49 20.92 -3.50
CA LYS A 109 9.84 22.02 -2.61
C LYS A 109 9.23 23.25 -3.24
N PRO A 110 8.24 23.93 -2.63
CA PRO A 110 7.71 25.14 -3.23
C PRO A 110 8.94 26.01 -3.40
N SER A 111 9.35 26.19 -4.65
CA SER A 111 10.37 27.15 -4.98
C SER A 111 9.83 28.41 -4.35
N SER A 112 10.46 28.85 -3.26
CA SER A 112 10.59 30.25 -2.96
C SER A 112 11.30 30.86 -4.17
N GLU A 113 10.56 30.96 -5.26
CA GLU A 113 10.84 31.93 -6.28
C GLU A 113 10.49 33.24 -5.59
N SER A 114 11.52 33.82 -5.00
CA SER A 114 11.61 35.24 -4.70
C SER A 114 11.37 36.00 -6.00
N ALA A 115 10.11 36.06 -6.42
CA ALA A 115 9.67 36.85 -7.55
C ALA A 115 9.29 38.23 -7.02
N GLY A 116 10.25 39.14 -7.14
CA GLY A 116 9.94 40.51 -7.53
C GLY A 116 9.38 41.40 -6.44
N THR A 117 10.29 42.07 -5.74
CA THR A 117 10.08 43.48 -5.41
C THR A 117 9.79 44.23 -6.72
N SER A 118 8.52 44.45 -7.03
CA SER A 118 8.09 45.48 -7.96
C SER A 118 7.95 46.80 -7.20
N PRO A 119 8.82 47.80 -7.41
CA PRO A 119 8.53 49.16 -7.00
C PRO A 119 7.64 49.77 -8.10
N GLY A 120 6.35 49.95 -7.82
CA GLY A 120 5.43 50.38 -8.87
C GLY A 120 4.15 51.03 -8.36
N SER A 121 4.25 52.34 -8.11
CA SER A 121 3.19 53.38 -8.20
C SER A 121 2.58 53.89 -6.89
N PRO A 122 2.86 55.15 -6.51
CA PRO A 122 2.02 55.95 -5.64
C PRO A 122 1.01 56.76 -6.47
N SER A 123 -0.29 56.63 -6.18
CA SER A 123 -1.41 57.58 -6.47
C SER A 123 -2.71 56.87 -6.04
N THR A 124 -3.68 57.44 -5.32
CA THR A 124 -4.08 58.85 -5.11
C THR A 124 -5.04 58.95 -3.92
N SER A 125 -4.96 60.06 -3.19
CA SER A 125 -6.02 60.87 -2.55
C SER A 125 -7.22 60.29 -1.78
N ALA A 126 -7.33 60.72 -0.52
CA ALA A 126 -8.56 61.10 0.23
C ALA A 126 -8.10 61.81 1.52
N SER A 127 -8.70 62.83 2.14
CA SER A 127 -9.78 63.76 1.85
C SER A 127 -9.69 64.85 2.94
N THR A 128 -9.89 66.12 2.62
CA THR A 128 -10.60 67.07 3.50
C THR A 128 -11.26 68.13 2.64
#